data_AF-A0A4V2Y005-F1
#
_entry.id   AF-A0A4V2Y005-F1
#
_cell.length_a   1.000
_cell.length_b   1.000
_cell.length_c   1.000
_cell.angle_alpha   90.00
_cell.angle_beta   90.00
_cell.angle_gamma   90.00
#
_symmetry.space_group_name_H-M   'P 1'
#
loop_
_entity.id
_entity.type
_entity.pdbx_description
1 polymer ?
#
loop_
_entity_poly.entity_id
_entity_poly.type
_entity_poly.pdbx_seq_one_letter_code
_entity_poly.pdbx_strand_id
1 'polypeptide(L)'
;MPDSPRFRLAGAGGNPFWRRSLHANWVLQSFAYDNERQHIYFAQYDSTNTDPGRVGDLWVTRTDITGNQLGAMALHGFGHGVGIGVEPYRGEVHLWTEWRTGPSGYGTRIGRFRFVNGATLTADDPSIEDRTPSVGGPMIEPQPAIDPWTNRLLVRYKVAPDRPRIVVFDLDDARAGRLGSEHRLAERALPSRGAWGGEHPFQGFAACGRYAYLIEGPVGGPACLTTLDLNGAGESTVVDRFVTDAGQSLPGREPQGMAVWIVAGRPRLAFGFHSNSRDVRQATVFYKSDFV
;
A
#
# COMPACT_ATOMS: atom_id res chain seq x y z
N MET A 1 6.23 -19.86 -3.63
CA MET A 1 7.21 -18.76 -3.59
C MET A 1 8.56 -19.30 -3.11
N PRO A 2 9.68 -18.90 -3.71
CA PRO A 2 11.02 -19.29 -3.25
C PRO A 2 11.25 -18.90 -1.78
N ASP A 3 12.10 -19.66 -1.09
CA ASP A 3 12.46 -19.35 0.29
C ASP A 3 13.21 -18.01 0.38
N SER A 4 12.91 -17.28 1.45
CA SER A 4 13.51 -15.99 1.78
C SER A 4 13.50 -15.81 3.30
N PRO A 5 14.40 -15.02 3.88
CA PRO A 5 14.25 -14.59 5.26
C PRO A 5 12.99 -13.72 5.45
N ARG A 6 12.50 -13.61 6.68
CA ARG A 6 11.44 -12.65 7.05
C ARG A 6 11.98 -11.54 7.92
N PHE A 7 11.32 -10.39 7.93
CA PHE A 7 11.69 -9.31 8.84
C PHE A 7 11.41 -9.70 10.30
N ARG A 8 12.32 -9.29 11.18
CA ARG A 8 12.08 -9.23 12.63
C ARG A 8 11.22 -8.01 12.93
N LEU A 9 10.01 -8.22 13.45
CA LEU A 9 9.07 -7.12 13.72
C LEU A 9 9.39 -6.35 15.00
N ALA A 10 9.98 -7.01 16.00
CA ALA A 10 10.30 -6.41 17.29
C ALA A 10 11.32 -5.26 17.20
N GLY A 11 11.32 -4.38 18.21
CA GLY A 11 12.24 -3.25 18.34
C GLY A 11 11.66 -1.91 17.87
N ALA A 12 12.44 -0.84 17.95
CA ALA A 12 11.98 0.52 17.63
C ALA A 12 11.92 0.80 16.12
N GLY A 13 12.91 0.32 15.36
CA GLY A 13 13.10 0.69 13.96
C GLY A 13 13.68 2.11 13.80
N GLY A 14 13.98 2.50 12.55
CA GLY A 14 14.40 3.88 12.22
C GLY A 14 13.24 4.71 11.63
N ASN A 15 13.37 6.04 11.58
CA ASN A 15 12.32 6.97 11.14
C ASN A 15 12.85 8.03 10.14
N PRO A 16 13.19 7.65 8.89
CA PRO A 16 13.81 8.56 7.92
C PRO A 16 12.92 9.75 7.53
N PHE A 17 11.60 9.60 7.68
CA PHE A 17 10.60 10.59 7.33
C PHE A 17 9.78 10.91 8.59
N TRP A 18 9.98 12.09 9.15
CA TRP A 18 9.39 12.47 10.44
C TRP A 18 8.50 13.70 10.33
N ARG A 19 7.19 13.51 10.61
CA ARG A 19 6.20 14.59 10.74
C ARG A 19 6.28 15.63 9.61
N ARG A 20 6.22 15.18 8.37
CA ARG A 20 6.20 16.08 7.21
C ARG A 20 4.79 16.25 6.68
N SER A 21 4.45 17.48 6.33
CA SER A 21 3.24 17.76 5.57
C SER A 21 3.44 17.31 4.12
N LEU A 22 2.41 16.68 3.58
CA LEU A 22 2.35 16.30 2.16
C LEU A 22 1.63 17.41 1.37
N HIS A 23 1.47 17.24 0.06
CA HIS A 23 0.97 18.29 -0.81
C HIS A 23 -0.42 18.78 -0.41
N ALA A 24 -1.35 17.83 -0.21
CA ALA A 24 -2.67 18.14 0.31
C ALA A 24 -2.71 18.01 1.84
N ASN A 25 -3.54 18.80 2.51
CA ASN A 25 -3.82 18.61 3.95
C ASN A 25 -4.87 17.49 4.16
N TRP A 26 -4.63 16.34 3.54
CA TRP A 26 -5.52 15.18 3.46
C TRP A 26 -4.95 13.99 4.24
N VAL A 27 -5.79 12.99 4.54
CA VAL A 27 -5.38 11.78 5.28
C VAL A 27 -4.41 11.00 4.41
N LEU A 28 -3.25 10.63 4.96
CA LEU A 28 -2.36 9.63 4.33
C LEU A 28 -3.08 8.29 4.33
N GLN A 29 -3.09 7.59 3.19
CA GLN A 29 -3.69 6.25 3.09
C GLN A 29 -2.63 5.18 2.84
N SER A 30 -1.69 5.47 1.94
CA SER A 30 -0.61 4.53 1.62
C SER A 30 0.61 5.24 1.05
N PHE A 31 1.71 4.51 0.93
CA PHE A 31 2.92 4.99 0.27
C PHE A 31 3.74 3.85 -0.32
N ALA A 32 4.59 4.17 -1.29
CA ALA A 32 5.56 3.24 -1.86
C ALA A 32 6.84 3.95 -2.31
N TYR A 33 7.90 3.18 -2.52
CA TYR A 33 9.21 3.70 -2.90
C TYR A 33 9.48 3.51 -4.39
N ASP A 34 9.99 4.57 -5.03
CA ASP A 34 10.86 4.40 -6.19
C ASP A 34 12.24 4.00 -5.64
N ASN A 35 12.53 2.71 -5.68
CA ASN A 35 13.77 2.16 -5.14
C ASN A 35 15.00 2.46 -6.01
N GLU A 36 14.82 2.88 -7.28
CA GLU A 36 15.93 3.33 -8.13
C GLU A 36 16.37 4.74 -7.77
N ARG A 37 15.41 5.65 -7.59
CA ARG A 37 15.68 7.08 -7.34
C ARG A 37 15.64 7.47 -5.87
N GLN A 38 15.26 6.54 -5.00
CA GLN A 38 15.08 6.78 -3.56
C GLN A 38 14.08 7.92 -3.31
N HIS A 39 12.92 7.84 -3.95
CA HIS A 39 11.78 8.73 -3.72
C HIS A 39 10.63 7.98 -3.05
N ILE A 40 9.78 8.71 -2.34
CA ILE A 40 8.56 8.18 -1.74
C ILE A 40 7.35 8.82 -2.42
N TYR A 41 6.35 8.01 -2.75
CA TYR A 41 5.07 8.47 -3.28
C TYR A 41 3.99 8.14 -2.25
N PHE A 42 3.26 9.15 -1.81
CA PHE A 42 2.21 9.03 -0.79
C PHE A 42 0.85 9.28 -1.43
N ALA A 43 -0.09 8.33 -1.29
CA ALA A 43 -1.48 8.52 -1.66
C ALA A 43 -2.24 9.15 -0.48
N GLN A 44 -3.02 10.19 -0.79
CA GLN A 44 -3.78 10.94 0.19
C GLN A 44 -5.25 11.03 -0.22
N TYR A 45 -6.14 10.86 0.74
CA TYR A 45 -7.58 10.88 0.55
C TYR A 45 -8.25 11.98 1.38
N ASP A 46 -9.16 12.73 0.75
CA ASP A 46 -9.96 13.72 1.45
C ASP A 46 -11.10 13.05 2.21
N SER A 47 -10.87 12.74 3.48
CA SER A 47 -11.89 12.17 4.36
C SER A 47 -13.04 13.13 4.68
N THR A 48 -12.93 14.40 4.29
CA THR A 48 -13.94 15.43 4.56
C THR A 48 -14.81 15.73 3.35
N ASN A 49 -14.44 15.22 2.18
CA ASN A 49 -15.17 15.45 0.95
C ASN A 49 -16.48 14.65 0.92
N THR A 50 -17.59 15.37 0.85
CA THR A 50 -18.95 14.82 0.79
C THR A 50 -19.58 14.95 -0.60
N ASP A 51 -18.89 15.56 -1.57
CA ASP A 51 -19.36 15.66 -2.95
C ASP A 51 -19.32 14.27 -3.63
N PRO A 52 -20.47 13.67 -3.98
CA PRO A 52 -20.52 12.34 -4.59
C PRO A 52 -19.73 12.25 -5.90
N GLY A 53 -19.57 13.34 -6.64
CA GLY A 53 -18.81 13.38 -7.89
C GLY A 53 -17.29 13.40 -7.69
N ARG A 54 -16.84 13.58 -6.45
CA ARG A 54 -15.43 13.70 -6.06
C ARG A 54 -15.00 12.74 -4.97
N VAL A 55 -15.92 11.88 -4.53
CA VAL A 55 -15.61 10.71 -3.73
C VAL A 55 -14.62 9.84 -4.52
N GLY A 56 -13.49 9.52 -3.89
CA GLY A 56 -12.39 8.78 -4.51
C GLY A 56 -11.40 9.62 -5.31
N ASP A 57 -11.43 10.95 -5.15
CA ASP A 57 -10.32 11.81 -5.52
C ASP A 57 -9.12 11.55 -4.60
N LEU A 58 -7.93 11.46 -5.18
CA LEU A 58 -6.67 11.30 -4.47
C LEU A 58 -5.68 12.40 -4.85
N TRP A 59 -4.79 12.72 -3.91
CA TRP A 59 -3.53 13.37 -4.20
C TRP A 59 -2.39 12.38 -4.04
N VAL A 60 -1.47 12.37 -4.99
CA VAL A 60 -0.18 11.68 -4.85
C VAL A 60 0.92 12.70 -4.64
N THR A 61 1.60 12.66 -3.50
CA THR A 61 2.78 13.48 -3.23
C THR A 61 4.05 12.69 -3.44
N ARG A 62 4.99 13.20 -4.23
CA ARG A 62 6.35 12.67 -4.38
C ARG A 62 7.31 13.44 -3.48
N THR A 63 8.13 12.75 -2.70
CA THR A 63 9.19 13.34 -1.88
C THR A 63 10.53 12.62 -2.07
N ASP A 64 11.62 13.24 -1.62
CA ASP A 64 12.83 12.48 -1.27
C ASP A 64 12.65 11.72 0.07
N ILE A 65 13.66 10.93 0.47
CA ILE A 65 13.63 10.16 1.72
C ILE A 65 13.58 10.99 3.01
N THR A 66 13.93 12.28 2.96
CA THR A 66 13.90 13.20 4.12
C THR A 66 12.59 14.00 4.21
N GLY A 67 11.80 13.94 3.14
CA GLY A 67 10.48 14.53 2.99
C GLY A 67 10.45 15.90 2.33
N ASN A 68 11.49 16.28 1.57
CA ASN A 68 11.36 17.43 0.66
C ASN A 68 10.41 17.05 -0.46
N GLN A 69 9.39 17.86 -0.70
CA GLN A 69 8.43 17.63 -1.78
C GLN A 69 9.10 17.88 -3.14
N LEU A 70 9.03 16.87 -4.00
CA LEU A 70 9.59 16.90 -5.36
C LEU A 70 8.50 17.02 -6.42
N GLY A 71 7.23 16.86 -6.04
CA GLY A 71 6.10 17.01 -6.95
C GLY A 71 4.80 16.44 -6.40
N ALA A 72 3.71 16.70 -7.11
CA ALA A 72 2.40 16.15 -6.79
C ALA A 72 1.57 15.89 -8.05
N MET A 73 0.58 15.00 -7.95
CA MET A 73 -0.34 14.67 -9.04
C MET A 73 -1.73 14.44 -8.45
N ALA A 74 -2.75 15.04 -9.06
CA ALA A 74 -4.15 14.82 -8.68
C ALA A 74 -4.74 13.66 -9.49
N LEU A 75 -5.50 12.80 -8.82
CA LEU A 75 -6.19 11.67 -9.43
C LEU A 75 -7.68 11.79 -9.15
N HIS A 76 -8.52 11.92 -10.18
CA HIS A 76 -9.97 12.05 -10.02
C HIS A 76 -10.71 10.75 -10.36
N GLY A 77 -11.53 10.27 -9.44
CA GLY A 77 -12.33 9.05 -9.63
C GLY A 77 -11.53 7.74 -9.54
N PHE A 78 -10.45 7.72 -8.74
CA PHE A 78 -9.58 6.54 -8.60
C PHE A 78 -10.03 5.60 -7.47
N GLY A 79 -10.27 6.12 -6.26
CA GLY A 79 -10.68 5.30 -5.13
C GLY A 79 -10.15 5.84 -3.81
N HIS A 80 -9.95 4.95 -2.84
CA HIS A 80 -9.58 5.33 -1.48
C HIS A 80 -8.06 5.44 -1.27
N GLY A 81 -7.27 4.80 -2.13
CA GLY A 81 -5.81 4.87 -2.10
C GLY A 81 -5.18 4.01 -1.00
N VAL A 82 -5.84 2.93 -0.59
CA VAL A 82 -5.36 2.04 0.50
C VAL A 82 -4.10 1.28 0.11
N GLY A 83 -3.91 1.02 -1.19
CA GLY A 83 -2.70 0.43 -1.75
C GLY A 83 -2.13 1.27 -2.87
N ILE A 84 -0.81 1.44 -2.88
CA ILE A 84 -0.07 2.05 -3.99
C ILE A 84 1.19 1.23 -4.28
N GLY A 85 1.47 1.00 -5.55
CA GLY A 85 2.73 0.48 -6.06
C GLY A 85 3.47 1.56 -6.86
N VAL A 86 4.79 1.61 -6.74
CA VAL A 86 5.65 2.49 -7.53
C VAL A 86 6.60 1.63 -8.33
N GLU A 87 6.55 1.81 -9.65
CA GLU A 87 7.31 1.04 -10.61
C GLU A 87 8.18 1.97 -11.46
N PRO A 88 9.49 2.03 -11.17
CA PRO A 88 10.46 2.57 -12.11
C PRO A 88 10.52 1.66 -13.35
N TYR A 89 10.26 2.21 -14.53
CA TYR A 89 10.27 1.45 -15.76
C TYR A 89 10.68 2.32 -16.94
N ARG A 90 11.74 1.90 -17.67
CA ARG A 90 12.26 2.56 -18.87
C ARG A 90 12.50 4.07 -18.70
N GLY A 91 13.04 4.47 -17.56
CA GLY A 91 13.36 5.87 -17.24
C GLY A 91 12.19 6.69 -16.68
N GLU A 92 10.98 6.13 -16.66
CA GLU A 92 9.78 6.76 -16.12
C GLU A 92 9.33 6.09 -14.82
N VAL A 93 8.39 6.73 -14.11
CA VAL A 93 7.77 6.14 -12.91
C VAL A 93 6.30 5.92 -13.20
N HIS A 94 5.87 4.67 -13.07
CA HIS A 94 4.49 4.26 -13.16
C HIS A 94 3.94 4.00 -11.76
N LEU A 95 2.71 4.45 -11.52
CA LEU A 95 1.98 4.19 -10.30
C LEU A 95 0.94 3.11 -10.57
N TRP A 96 0.72 2.31 -9.53
CA TRP A 96 -0.31 1.30 -9.46
C TRP A 96 -1.20 1.65 -8.28
N THR A 97 -2.50 1.84 -8.48
CA THR A 97 -3.44 2.07 -7.37
C THR A 97 -4.84 1.61 -7.77
N GLU A 98 -5.74 1.65 -6.81
CA GLU A 98 -7.18 1.60 -7.04
C GLU A 98 -7.59 2.55 -8.18
N TRP A 99 -8.49 2.06 -9.03
CA TRP A 99 -9.04 2.80 -10.17
C TRP A 99 -10.56 2.54 -10.29
N ARG A 100 -11.27 3.46 -10.93
CA ARG A 100 -12.74 3.45 -11.10
C ARG A 100 -13.47 3.41 -9.75
N THR A 101 -13.58 4.56 -9.09
CA THR A 101 -14.27 4.67 -7.80
C THR A 101 -15.70 4.13 -7.88
N GLY A 102 -16.04 3.23 -6.95
CA GLY A 102 -17.41 2.81 -6.70
C GLY A 102 -18.14 3.69 -5.68
N PRO A 103 -19.43 3.41 -5.41
CA PRO A 103 -20.25 4.23 -4.51
C PRO A 103 -19.73 4.33 -3.06
N SER A 104 -18.90 3.39 -2.61
CA SER A 104 -18.30 3.39 -1.28
C SER A 104 -17.03 4.25 -1.17
N GLY A 105 -16.57 4.86 -2.28
CA GLY A 105 -15.33 5.62 -2.33
C GLY A 105 -14.05 4.81 -2.56
N TYR A 106 -14.17 3.48 -2.65
CA TYR A 106 -13.06 2.58 -2.99
C TYR A 106 -13.00 2.32 -4.49
N GLY A 107 -11.81 1.97 -4.98
CA GLY A 107 -11.65 1.57 -6.38
C GLY A 107 -12.29 0.21 -6.64
N THR A 108 -12.74 0.00 -7.88
CA THR A 108 -13.30 -1.28 -8.34
C THR A 108 -12.33 -2.04 -9.25
N ARG A 109 -11.22 -1.40 -9.63
CA ARG A 109 -10.20 -1.90 -10.55
C ARG A 109 -8.81 -1.51 -10.07
N ILE A 110 -7.77 -2.04 -10.73
CA ILE A 110 -6.39 -1.58 -10.59
C ILE A 110 -5.97 -0.87 -11.87
N GLY A 111 -5.52 0.37 -11.73
CA GLY A 111 -4.95 1.16 -12.83
C GLY A 111 -3.44 1.22 -12.72
N ARG A 112 -2.76 1.11 -13.87
CA ARG A 112 -1.34 1.44 -14.02
C ARG A 112 -1.21 2.63 -14.95
N PHE A 113 -0.49 3.67 -14.53
CA PHE A 113 -0.35 4.92 -15.28
C PHE A 113 0.95 5.63 -14.90
N ARG A 114 1.41 6.54 -15.75
CA ARG A 114 2.63 7.31 -15.49
C ARG A 114 2.38 8.42 -14.45
N PHE A 115 3.31 8.60 -13.52
CA PHE A 115 3.34 9.80 -12.69
C PHE A 115 3.87 11.00 -13.48
N VAL A 116 3.12 12.11 -13.46
CA VAL A 116 3.53 13.37 -14.06
C VAL A 116 3.33 14.49 -13.03
N ASN A 117 4.43 15.18 -12.68
CA ASN A 117 4.38 16.26 -11.72
C ASN A 117 3.49 17.41 -12.21
N GLY A 118 2.58 17.89 -11.36
CA GLY A 118 1.63 18.96 -11.65
C GLY A 118 0.45 18.53 -12.51
N ALA A 119 0.37 17.26 -12.90
CA ALA A 119 -0.73 16.77 -13.72
C ALA A 119 -1.97 16.44 -12.88
N THR A 120 -3.10 16.48 -13.57
CA THR A 120 -4.36 15.92 -13.12
C THR A 120 -4.73 14.78 -14.06
N LEU A 121 -5.03 13.61 -13.52
CA LEU A 121 -5.46 12.43 -14.27
C LEU A 121 -6.86 12.05 -13.84
N THR A 122 -7.77 11.87 -14.80
CA THR A 122 -9.15 11.46 -14.54
C THR A 122 -9.32 9.99 -14.85
N ALA A 123 -10.28 9.33 -14.21
CA ALA A 123 -10.49 7.89 -14.36
C ALA A 123 -10.83 7.42 -15.80
N ASP A 124 -11.27 8.34 -16.66
CA ASP A 124 -11.58 8.08 -18.08
C ASP A 124 -10.40 8.32 -19.03
N ASP A 125 -9.24 8.73 -18.50
CA ASP A 125 -8.07 8.98 -19.32
C ASP A 125 -7.59 7.69 -20.00
N PRO A 126 -7.42 7.69 -21.34
CA PRO A 126 -7.05 6.50 -22.11
C PRO A 126 -5.62 6.02 -21.87
N SER A 127 -4.77 6.81 -21.21
CA SER A 127 -3.40 6.41 -20.83
C SER A 127 -3.36 5.43 -19.65
N ILE A 128 -4.48 5.23 -18.96
CA ILE A 128 -4.57 4.29 -17.84
C ILE A 128 -4.71 2.88 -18.38
N GLU A 129 -3.76 2.02 -18.02
CA GLU A 129 -3.81 0.60 -18.31
C GLU A 129 -4.63 -0.12 -17.24
N ASP A 130 -5.69 -0.84 -17.64
CA ASP A 130 -6.40 -1.74 -16.73
C ASP A 130 -5.51 -2.95 -16.41
N ARG A 131 -5.18 -3.08 -15.13
CA ARG A 131 -4.38 -4.18 -14.58
C ARG A 131 -5.10 -4.89 -13.45
N THR A 132 -6.42 -4.96 -13.54
CA THR A 132 -7.25 -5.72 -12.60
C THR A 132 -7.08 -7.23 -12.86
N PRO A 133 -6.66 -8.03 -11.86
CA PRO A 133 -6.54 -9.46 -12.06
C PRO A 133 -7.88 -10.17 -12.30
N SER A 134 -7.84 -11.21 -13.14
CA SER A 134 -8.97 -12.12 -13.30
C SER A 134 -8.82 -13.29 -12.33
N VAL A 135 -9.65 -13.30 -11.27
CA VAL A 135 -9.57 -14.29 -10.19
C VAL A 135 -10.68 -15.34 -10.20
N GLY A 136 -11.46 -15.43 -11.28
CA GLY A 136 -12.54 -16.42 -11.42
C GLY A 136 -13.75 -16.19 -10.48
N GLY A 137 -13.78 -15.05 -9.80
CA GLY A 137 -14.82 -14.66 -8.84
C GLY A 137 -14.79 -13.15 -8.59
N PRO A 138 -15.59 -12.64 -7.63
CA PRO A 138 -15.64 -11.22 -7.34
C PRO A 138 -14.30 -10.71 -6.80
N MET A 139 -13.89 -9.54 -7.29
CA MET A 139 -12.76 -8.78 -6.78
C MET A 139 -13.28 -7.45 -6.23
N ILE A 140 -13.49 -7.39 -4.93
CA ILE A 140 -14.04 -6.22 -4.24
C ILE A 140 -12.88 -5.43 -3.61
N GLU A 141 -12.81 -4.14 -3.91
CA GLU A 141 -11.81 -3.20 -3.39
C GLU A 141 -10.36 -3.72 -3.54
N PRO A 142 -9.90 -3.94 -4.79
CA PRO A 142 -8.54 -4.43 -5.03
C PRO A 142 -7.50 -3.36 -4.68
N GLN A 143 -6.42 -3.77 -4.03
CA GLN A 143 -5.36 -2.90 -3.51
C GLN A 143 -4.01 -3.46 -3.93
N PRO A 144 -3.21 -2.73 -4.73
CA PRO A 144 -1.94 -3.22 -5.23
C PRO A 144 -0.80 -2.92 -4.26
N ALA A 145 0.23 -3.77 -4.28
CA ALA A 145 1.55 -3.51 -3.73
C ALA A 145 2.60 -4.20 -4.60
N ILE A 146 3.80 -3.60 -4.69
CA ILE A 146 4.93 -4.20 -5.41
C ILE A 146 5.93 -4.73 -4.39
N ASP A 147 6.38 -5.97 -4.59
CA ASP A 147 7.59 -6.49 -3.95
C ASP A 147 8.80 -6.20 -4.86
N PRO A 148 9.61 -5.17 -4.55
CA PRO A 148 10.80 -4.83 -5.32
C PRO A 148 11.95 -5.82 -5.10
N TRP A 149 11.89 -6.68 -4.08
CA TRP A 149 12.92 -7.69 -3.84
C TRP A 149 12.81 -8.85 -4.82
N THR A 150 11.59 -9.23 -5.19
CA THR A 150 11.34 -10.35 -6.12
C THR A 150 10.67 -9.95 -7.43
N ASN A 151 10.49 -8.65 -7.68
CA ASN A 151 9.79 -8.10 -8.84
C ASN A 151 8.41 -8.72 -9.05
N ARG A 152 7.56 -8.64 -8.03
CA ARG A 152 6.20 -9.18 -8.07
C ARG A 152 5.16 -8.11 -7.79
N LEU A 153 4.01 -8.25 -8.45
CA LEU A 153 2.80 -7.54 -8.09
C LEU A 153 1.98 -8.41 -7.14
N LEU A 154 1.52 -7.82 -6.04
CA LEU A 154 0.52 -8.39 -5.17
C LEU A 154 -0.74 -7.54 -5.24
N VAL A 155 -1.89 -8.20 -5.27
CA VAL A 155 -3.18 -7.53 -5.16
C VAL A 155 -3.94 -8.16 -3.99
N ARG A 156 -4.16 -7.36 -2.95
CA ARG A 156 -5.11 -7.69 -1.89
C ARG A 156 -6.51 -7.34 -2.36
N TYR A 157 -7.50 -8.18 -2.10
CA TYR A 157 -8.90 -7.92 -2.45
C TYR A 157 -9.83 -8.67 -1.50
N LYS A 158 -11.14 -8.40 -1.58
CA LYS A 158 -12.16 -9.16 -0.86
C LYS A 158 -13.01 -9.98 -1.83
N VAL A 159 -13.39 -11.18 -1.43
CA VAL A 159 -14.41 -11.99 -2.15
C VAL A 159 -15.80 -11.86 -1.53
N ALA A 160 -15.87 -11.38 -0.29
CA ALA A 160 -17.08 -11.07 0.46
C ALA A 160 -16.71 -10.13 1.62
N PRO A 161 -17.68 -9.55 2.36
CA PRO A 161 -17.39 -8.86 3.62
C PRO A 161 -16.53 -9.74 4.53
N ASP A 162 -15.44 -9.15 5.03
CA ASP A 162 -14.48 -9.80 5.92
C ASP A 162 -13.84 -11.11 5.42
N ARG A 163 -13.78 -11.31 4.09
CA ARG A 163 -13.06 -12.42 3.46
C ARG A 163 -11.95 -11.90 2.54
N PRO A 164 -10.87 -11.34 3.11
CA PRO A 164 -9.75 -10.83 2.34
C PRO A 164 -8.92 -11.96 1.75
N ARG A 165 -8.34 -11.71 0.57
CA ARG A 165 -7.41 -12.58 -0.15
C ARG A 165 -6.27 -11.75 -0.69
N ILE A 166 -5.17 -12.43 -1.01
CA ILE A 166 -4.05 -11.85 -1.75
C ILE A 166 -3.72 -12.76 -2.92
N VAL A 167 -3.48 -12.16 -4.08
CA VAL A 167 -3.02 -12.85 -5.30
C VAL A 167 -1.68 -12.27 -5.73
N VAL A 168 -0.80 -13.11 -6.27
CA VAL A 168 0.58 -12.76 -6.62
C VAL A 168 0.87 -13.11 -8.07
N PHE A 169 1.51 -12.19 -8.78
CA PHE A 169 1.98 -12.32 -10.16
C PHE A 169 3.41 -11.81 -10.28
N ASP A 170 4.15 -12.27 -11.29
CA ASP A 170 5.38 -11.58 -11.69
C ASP A 170 5.05 -10.18 -12.20
N LEU A 171 5.89 -9.19 -11.89
CA LEU A 171 5.64 -7.80 -12.28
C LEU A 171 5.68 -7.61 -13.80
N ASP A 172 6.48 -8.39 -14.52
CA ASP A 172 6.54 -8.38 -15.99
C ASP A 172 5.25 -8.92 -16.62
N ASP A 173 4.67 -9.98 -16.04
CA ASP A 173 3.37 -10.51 -16.44
C ASP A 173 2.26 -9.50 -16.15
N ALA A 174 2.28 -8.92 -14.95
CA ALA A 174 1.35 -7.88 -14.56
C ALA A 174 1.40 -6.69 -15.51
N ARG A 175 2.60 -6.18 -15.83
CA ARG A 175 2.79 -5.08 -16.79
C ARG A 175 2.25 -5.41 -18.18
N ALA A 176 2.38 -6.67 -18.60
CA ALA A 176 1.85 -7.14 -19.87
C ALA A 176 0.33 -7.44 -19.85
N GLY A 177 -0.35 -7.28 -18.72
CA GLY A 177 -1.76 -7.62 -18.55
C GLY A 177 -2.03 -9.12 -18.43
N ARG A 178 -1.00 -9.94 -18.21
CA ARG A 178 -1.09 -11.37 -18.00
C ARG A 178 -1.42 -11.68 -16.55
N LEU A 179 -2.65 -11.34 -16.15
CA LEU A 179 -3.14 -11.42 -14.76
C LEU A 179 -4.27 -12.46 -14.60
N GLY A 180 -4.19 -13.54 -15.38
CA GLY A 180 -5.11 -14.67 -15.34
C GLY A 180 -4.58 -15.85 -14.51
N SER A 181 -5.37 -16.94 -14.43
CA SER A 181 -5.01 -18.18 -13.71
C SER A 181 -3.64 -18.74 -14.11
N GLU A 182 -3.32 -18.70 -15.41
CA GLU A 182 -2.08 -19.26 -15.98
C GLU A 182 -0.79 -18.58 -15.47
N HIS A 183 -0.89 -17.33 -15.03
CA HIS A 183 0.25 -16.51 -14.60
C HIS A 183 0.30 -16.29 -13.08
N ARG A 184 -0.62 -16.91 -12.35
CA ARG A 184 -0.77 -16.73 -10.92
C ARG A 184 0.30 -17.55 -10.18
N LEU A 185 1.16 -16.86 -9.43
CA LEU A 185 2.18 -17.50 -8.60
C LEU A 185 1.62 -18.04 -7.29
N ALA A 186 0.68 -17.31 -6.70
CA ALA A 186 0.01 -17.70 -5.46
C ALA A 186 -1.33 -16.97 -5.33
N GLU A 187 -2.26 -17.59 -4.61
CA GLU A 187 -3.43 -16.91 -4.04
C GLU A 187 -3.75 -17.53 -2.69
N ARG A 188 -3.99 -16.68 -1.68
CA ARG A 188 -4.24 -17.10 -0.30
C ARG A 188 -5.40 -16.32 0.30
N ALA A 189 -6.18 -16.97 1.15
CA ALA A 189 -7.02 -16.25 2.09
C ALA A 189 -6.14 -15.58 3.15
N LEU A 190 -6.43 -14.33 3.45
CA LEU A 190 -5.86 -13.62 4.60
C LEU A 190 -6.81 -13.81 5.79
N PRO A 191 -6.31 -13.74 7.04
CA PRO A 191 -7.20 -13.86 8.19
C PRO A 191 -8.28 -12.77 8.17
N SER A 192 -9.47 -13.13 8.63
CA SER A 192 -10.59 -12.20 8.75
C SER A 192 -10.34 -11.20 9.89
N ARG A 193 -10.98 -10.03 9.85
CA ARG A 193 -11.04 -9.11 10.99
C ARG A 193 -11.60 -9.82 12.22
N GLY A 194 -12.55 -10.75 12.06
CA GLY A 194 -13.03 -11.60 13.17
C GLY A 194 -11.94 -12.44 13.83
N ALA A 195 -10.91 -12.87 13.09
CA ALA A 195 -9.75 -13.58 13.65
C ALA A 195 -8.82 -12.65 14.45
N TRP A 196 -8.93 -11.33 14.28
CA TRP A 196 -8.06 -10.33 14.90
C TRP A 196 -8.79 -9.29 15.77
N GLY A 197 -10.13 -9.29 15.80
CA GLY A 197 -10.99 -8.32 16.47
C GLY A 197 -11.35 -7.10 15.60
N GLY A 198 -12.59 -6.60 15.71
CA GLY A 198 -13.05 -5.38 15.02
C GLY A 198 -12.34 -4.10 15.46
N GLU A 199 -11.57 -4.16 16.54
CA GLU A 199 -10.74 -3.08 17.10
C GLU A 199 -9.43 -2.86 16.33
N HIS A 200 -9.08 -3.77 15.42
CA HIS A 200 -7.85 -3.71 14.61
C HIS A 200 -8.21 -3.57 13.12
N PRO A 201 -8.62 -2.38 12.65
CA PRO A 201 -8.88 -2.18 11.24
C PRO A 201 -7.60 -2.38 10.43
N PHE A 202 -7.74 -3.02 9.27
CA PHE A 202 -6.66 -3.14 8.28
C PHE A 202 -6.29 -1.77 7.72
N GLN A 203 -5.00 -1.47 7.68
CA GLN A 203 -4.48 -0.13 7.33
C GLN A 203 -3.36 -0.18 6.27
N GLY A 204 -3.01 -1.35 5.76
CA GLY A 204 -2.04 -1.47 4.67
C GLY A 204 -1.29 -2.80 4.67
N PHE A 205 -0.59 -3.04 3.59
CA PHE A 205 0.25 -4.23 3.44
C PHE A 205 1.45 -3.98 2.53
N ALA A 206 2.47 -4.81 2.70
CA ALA A 206 3.60 -4.94 1.78
C ALA A 206 3.98 -6.41 1.66
N ALA A 207 4.85 -6.75 0.73
CA ALA A 207 5.43 -8.09 0.66
C ALA A 207 6.91 -8.03 0.28
N CYS A 208 7.64 -9.02 0.77
CA CYS A 208 9.06 -9.19 0.50
C CYS A 208 9.35 -10.70 0.49
N GLY A 209 9.73 -11.24 -0.66
CA GLY A 209 10.01 -12.66 -0.80
C GLY A 209 8.74 -13.51 -0.66
N ARG A 210 8.76 -14.54 0.20
CA ARG A 210 7.59 -15.41 0.44
C ARG A 210 6.57 -14.84 1.43
N TYR A 211 6.86 -13.70 2.05
CA TYR A 211 6.05 -13.16 3.14
C TYR A 211 5.28 -11.91 2.73
N ALA A 212 4.03 -11.83 3.18
CA ALA A 212 3.28 -10.58 3.25
C ALA A 212 3.31 -10.04 4.67
N TYR A 213 3.28 -8.72 4.79
CA TYR A 213 3.27 -7.99 6.05
C TYR A 213 2.06 -7.10 6.06
N LEU A 214 1.30 -7.12 7.15
CA LEU A 214 0.13 -6.27 7.33
C LEU A 214 0.37 -5.29 8.47
N ILE A 215 -0.23 -4.12 8.35
CA ILE A 215 -0.39 -3.17 9.45
C ILE A 215 -1.86 -2.96 9.74
N GLU A 216 -2.18 -2.95 11.03
CA GLU A 216 -3.54 -2.82 11.53
C GLU A 216 -3.56 -1.92 12.77
N GLY A 217 -4.66 -1.22 13.00
CA GLY A 217 -4.85 -0.47 14.23
C GLY A 217 -5.76 0.76 14.07
N PRO A 218 -6.49 1.13 15.12
CA PRO A 218 -7.41 2.26 15.07
C PRO A 218 -6.69 3.58 15.33
N VAL A 219 -7.37 4.70 15.04
CA VAL A 219 -6.92 6.05 15.41
C VAL A 219 -6.66 6.12 16.92
N GLY A 220 -5.48 6.58 17.32
CA GLY A 220 -5.06 6.75 18.71
C GLY A 220 -4.78 5.45 19.46
N GLY A 221 -4.93 4.29 18.82
CA GLY A 221 -4.81 2.98 19.46
C GLY A 221 -3.51 2.22 19.15
N PRO A 222 -3.42 0.98 19.67
CA PRO A 222 -2.30 0.10 19.37
C PRO A 222 -2.27 -0.25 17.88
N ALA A 223 -1.08 -0.15 17.29
CA ALA A 223 -0.81 -0.60 15.93
C ALA A 223 -0.10 -1.95 15.98
N CYS A 224 -0.52 -2.87 15.13
CA CYS A 224 0.01 -4.22 15.07
C CYS A 224 0.61 -4.51 13.69
N LEU A 225 1.81 -5.09 13.70
CA LEU A 225 2.47 -5.63 12.52
C LEU A 225 2.30 -7.15 12.52
N THR A 226 1.90 -7.72 11.39
CA THR A 226 1.66 -9.16 11.27
C THR A 226 2.42 -9.70 10.05
N THR A 227 3.11 -10.83 10.22
CA THR A 227 3.79 -11.54 9.11
C THR A 227 2.96 -12.75 8.71
N LEU A 228 2.71 -12.87 7.41
CA LEU A 228 1.99 -13.97 6.79
C LEU A 228 2.91 -14.73 5.84
N ASP A 229 2.92 -16.06 5.95
CA ASP A 229 3.53 -16.92 4.96
C ASP A 229 2.58 -17.14 3.78
N LEU A 230 3.05 -16.85 2.57
CA LEU A 230 2.27 -17.02 1.34
C LEU A 230 2.46 -18.39 0.69
N ASN A 231 3.31 -19.27 1.24
CA ASN A 231 3.38 -20.66 0.79
C ASN A 231 2.23 -21.51 1.40
N GLY A 232 1.98 -22.69 0.83
CA GLY A 232 0.89 -23.58 1.24
C GLY A 232 -0.36 -23.50 0.36
N ALA A 233 -1.51 -23.94 0.88
CA ALA A 233 -2.81 -23.86 0.20
C ALA A 233 -3.88 -23.42 1.20
N GLY A 234 -4.92 -22.71 0.73
CA GLY A 234 -6.00 -22.23 1.59
C GLY A 234 -5.67 -20.91 2.32
N GLU A 235 -5.77 -20.93 3.65
CA GLU A 235 -5.48 -19.77 4.50
C GLU A 235 -3.97 -19.55 4.67
N SER A 236 -3.55 -18.29 4.65
CA SER A 236 -2.17 -17.91 4.98
C SER A 236 -1.87 -18.21 6.44
N THR A 237 -0.66 -18.68 6.72
CA THR A 237 -0.21 -18.90 8.11
C THR A 237 0.34 -17.60 8.69
N VAL A 238 -0.17 -17.20 9.86
CA VAL A 238 0.43 -16.13 10.66
C VAL A 238 1.68 -16.70 11.34
N VAL A 239 2.85 -16.15 11.02
CA VAL A 239 4.15 -16.64 11.54
C VAL A 239 4.82 -15.67 12.52
N ASP A 240 4.32 -14.44 12.61
CA ASP A 240 4.76 -13.45 13.59
C ASP A 240 3.69 -12.37 13.76
N ARG A 241 3.60 -11.79 14.95
CA ARG A 241 2.72 -10.66 15.26
C ARG A 241 3.35 -9.82 16.36
N PHE A 242 3.39 -8.50 16.17
CA PHE A 242 4.04 -7.57 17.09
C PHE A 242 3.26 -6.27 17.22
N VAL A 243 2.89 -5.89 18.44
CA VAL A 243 2.33 -4.57 18.73
C VAL A 243 3.48 -3.57 18.77
N THR A 244 3.41 -2.52 17.95
CA THR A 244 4.50 -1.55 17.83
C THR A 244 4.25 -0.25 18.58
N ASP A 245 5.27 0.16 19.33
CA ASP A 245 5.31 1.46 20.01
C ASP A 245 5.82 2.60 19.11
N ALA A 246 6.16 2.31 17.85
CA ALA A 246 6.67 3.29 16.90
C ALA A 246 5.70 4.48 16.76
N GLY A 247 6.20 5.68 17.03
CA GLY A 247 5.41 6.90 16.89
C GLY A 247 4.26 7.03 17.88
N GLN A 248 4.24 6.31 19.01
CA GLN A 248 3.20 6.46 20.05
C GLN A 248 3.01 7.90 20.54
N SER A 249 4.05 8.72 20.47
CA SER A 249 3.98 10.14 20.81
C SER A 249 3.33 11.03 19.74
N LEU A 250 2.93 10.48 18.58
CA LEU A 250 2.31 11.24 17.50
C LEU A 250 0.85 11.58 17.89
N PRO A 251 0.43 12.85 17.77
CA PRO A 251 -0.94 13.24 18.08
C PRO A 251 -1.90 12.66 17.03
N GLY A 252 -2.99 12.05 17.49
CA GLY A 252 -3.97 11.41 16.61
C GLY A 252 -3.36 10.31 15.73
N ARG A 253 -2.32 9.61 16.23
CA ARG A 253 -1.61 8.56 15.49
C ARG A 253 -2.57 7.55 14.89
N GLU A 254 -2.50 7.35 13.59
CA GLU A 254 -3.22 6.29 12.89
C GLU A 254 -2.25 5.57 11.93
N PRO A 255 -2.12 4.24 11.99
CA PRO A 255 -1.29 3.51 11.04
C PRO A 255 -1.89 3.62 9.63
N GLN A 256 -1.03 3.87 8.63
CA GLN A 256 -1.46 4.11 7.24
C GLN A 256 -0.35 3.67 6.26
N GLY A 257 -0.56 2.51 5.63
CA GLY A 257 0.31 1.96 4.59
C GLY A 257 1.57 1.23 5.06
N MET A 258 2.08 0.38 4.16
CA MET A 258 3.39 -0.26 4.27
C MET A 258 4.05 -0.34 2.89
N ALA A 259 5.38 -0.43 2.86
CA ALA A 259 6.14 -0.65 1.64
C ALA A 259 7.46 -1.36 1.92
N VAL A 260 8.11 -1.86 0.88
CA VAL A 260 9.51 -2.29 0.96
C VAL A 260 10.41 -1.20 0.40
N TRP A 261 11.39 -0.81 1.21
CA TRP A 261 12.44 0.14 0.85
C TRP A 261 13.77 -0.58 0.68
N ILE A 262 14.33 -0.55 -0.52
CA ILE A 262 15.64 -1.12 -0.83
C ILE A 262 16.72 -0.06 -0.59
N VAL A 263 17.68 -0.36 0.29
CA VAL A 263 18.84 0.48 0.60
C VAL A 263 20.10 -0.32 0.43
N ALA A 264 21.00 0.13 -0.45
CA ALA A 264 22.25 -0.57 -0.76
C ALA A 264 22.02 -2.07 -1.06
N GLY A 265 20.98 -2.37 -1.85
CA GLY A 265 20.61 -3.73 -2.23
C GLY A 265 20.03 -4.59 -1.11
N ARG A 266 19.61 -4.01 0.03
CA ARG A 266 18.96 -4.75 1.14
C ARG A 266 17.56 -4.21 1.40
N PRO A 267 16.55 -5.08 1.58
CA PRO A 267 15.20 -4.61 1.81
C PRO A 267 15.00 -4.19 3.27
N ARG A 268 14.11 -3.21 3.46
CA ARG A 268 13.61 -2.73 4.75
C ARG A 268 12.09 -2.72 4.70
N LEU A 269 11.43 -3.21 5.75
CA LEU A 269 9.98 -3.13 5.88
C LEU A 269 9.61 -1.76 6.42
N ALA A 270 9.08 -0.89 5.56
CA ALA A 270 8.61 0.44 5.94
C ALA A 270 7.12 0.41 6.28
N PHE A 271 6.71 1.21 7.26
CA PHE A 271 5.32 1.36 7.67
C PHE A 271 5.04 2.79 8.15
N GLY A 272 3.85 3.28 7.80
CA GLY A 272 3.50 4.69 7.89
C GLY A 272 2.52 4.98 9.00
N PHE A 273 2.56 6.22 9.48
CA PHE A 273 1.53 6.78 10.35
C PHE A 273 1.08 8.14 9.83
N HIS A 274 -0.22 8.31 9.79
CA HIS A 274 -0.85 9.61 9.81
C HIS A 274 -0.81 10.18 11.24
N SER A 275 -0.64 11.48 11.35
CA SER A 275 -0.80 12.24 12.59
C SER A 275 -1.49 13.56 12.30
N ASN A 276 -2.21 14.08 13.29
CA ASN A 276 -2.91 15.35 13.20
C ASN A 276 -2.58 16.20 14.43
N SER A 277 -1.97 17.37 14.20
CA SER A 277 -1.67 18.35 15.24
C SER A 277 -2.26 19.69 14.86
N ARG A 278 -3.32 20.12 15.57
CA ARG A 278 -4.00 21.41 15.33
C ARG A 278 -4.39 21.60 13.85
N ASP A 279 -5.09 20.60 13.30
CA ASP A 279 -5.56 20.55 11.91
C ASP A 279 -4.45 20.48 10.84
N VAL A 280 -3.20 20.29 11.25
CA VAL A 280 -2.09 19.99 10.33
C VAL A 280 -1.92 18.49 10.25
N ARG A 281 -2.23 17.93 9.08
CA ARG A 281 -2.00 16.52 8.76
C ARG A 281 -0.55 16.31 8.36
N GLN A 282 0.08 15.31 8.96
CA GLN A 282 1.49 14.98 8.73
C GLN A 282 1.66 13.47 8.55
N ALA A 283 2.62 13.09 7.72
CA ALA A 283 3.07 11.72 7.53
C ALA A 283 4.36 11.46 8.30
N THR A 284 4.51 10.24 8.80
CA THR A 284 5.74 9.70 9.40
C THR A 284 5.94 8.28 8.89
N VAL A 285 7.16 7.91 8.51
CA VAL A 285 7.50 6.55 8.06
C VAL A 285 8.60 5.98 8.94
N PHE A 286 8.36 4.78 9.46
CA PHE A 286 9.33 3.96 10.18
C PHE A 286 9.77 2.77 9.34
N TYR A 287 10.86 2.09 9.74
CA TYR A 287 11.25 0.82 9.10
C TYR A 287 11.86 -0.23 10.05
N LYS A 288 11.78 -1.50 9.64
CA LYS A 288 12.56 -2.64 10.17
C LYS A 288 13.58 -3.10 9.13
N SER A 289 14.78 -3.49 9.56
CA SER A 289 15.87 -3.94 8.67
C SER A 289 16.41 -5.32 8.99
N ASP A 290 16.11 -5.85 10.17
CA ASP A 290 16.68 -7.10 10.63
C ASP A 290 15.84 -8.28 10.16
N PHE A 291 16.50 -9.41 9.94
CA PHE A 291 15.87 -10.66 9.48
C PHE A 291 15.92 -11.74 10.56
N VAL A 292 15.02 -12.72 10.43
CA VAL A 292 15.04 -14.02 11.11
C VAL A 292 14.84 -15.14 10.10
#